data_AF-A0A5N5D198-F1
#
_entry.id   AF-A0A5N5D198-F1
#
_cell.length_a   1.000
_cell.length_b   1.000
_cell.length_c   1.000
_cell.angle_alpha   90.00
_cell.angle_beta   90.00
_cell.angle_gamma   90.00
#
_symmetry.space_group_name_H-M   'P 1'
#
loop_
_entity.id
_entity.type
_entity.pdbx_description
1 polymer ?
#
loop_
_entity_poly.entity_id
_entity_poly.type
_entity_poly.pdbx_seq_one_letter_code
_entity_poly.pdbx_strand_id
1 'polypeptide(L)'
;MCRPPSIFDPQMILPRNISYGELERSYGMGFMRLMLPSRLSIGGRNNAVASDVPIPPIGNPNTHTLALSHCGENAGALSSFVLIPELDTAIVVLGNTTALGDANELITHVLASQVVDPDATAAVDYEALAESLAERCKHWHQRVLADPLKEHQVSGTSHGPLYEYAGAYRDPKLEIPMSVSLENGQLILHQGGKTSQRSPLRHYHYETFQFVTESYDEHMSLGMIDYDDWRVMLVQFERDFLGAVIGLKWWLDADLPPAFLQKQA
;
A
#
# COMPACT_ATOMS: atom_id res chain seq x y z
N MET A 1 2.15 22.93 -34.18
CA MET A 1 1.16 22.59 -33.13
C MET A 1 1.68 21.38 -32.39
N CYS A 2 1.89 21.46 -31.07
CA CYS A 2 2.17 20.26 -30.27
C CYS A 2 0.88 19.44 -30.15
N ARG A 3 0.93 18.17 -30.53
CA ARG A 3 -0.16 17.22 -30.28
C ARG A 3 -0.27 17.08 -28.74
N PRO A 4 -1.49 17.18 -28.15
CA PRO A 4 -1.65 16.86 -26.74
C PRO A 4 -1.22 15.40 -26.51
N PRO A 5 -0.56 15.11 -25.38
CA PRO A 5 -0.09 13.76 -25.09
C PRO A 5 -1.27 12.78 -25.04
N SER A 6 -1.12 11.65 -25.71
CA SER A 6 -2.03 10.51 -25.62
C SER A 6 -2.09 9.99 -24.19
N ILE A 7 -3.21 9.36 -23.80
CA ILE A 7 -3.32 8.63 -22.51
C ILE A 7 -2.28 7.51 -22.39
N PHE A 8 -1.76 7.04 -23.52
CA PHE A 8 -0.71 6.04 -23.56
C PHE A 8 0.69 6.64 -23.72
N ASP A 9 0.87 7.95 -23.78
CA ASP A 9 2.22 8.50 -23.90
C ASP A 9 2.96 8.34 -22.55
N PRO A 10 4.25 7.99 -22.57
CA PRO A 10 5.04 7.86 -21.35
C PRO A 10 5.14 9.22 -20.64
N GLN A 11 4.75 9.27 -19.38
CA GLN A 11 4.81 10.47 -18.53
C GLN A 11 5.85 10.34 -17.42
N MET A 12 6.09 9.11 -16.96
CA MET A 12 7.04 8.79 -15.90
C MET A 12 7.76 7.49 -16.22
N ILE A 13 9.04 7.39 -15.88
CA ILE A 13 9.78 6.12 -15.91
C ILE A 13 9.53 5.41 -14.57
N LEU A 14 9.12 4.15 -14.61
CA LEU A 14 8.83 3.40 -13.39
C LEU A 14 10.13 3.03 -12.66
N PRO A 15 10.15 3.05 -11.31
CA PRO A 15 11.33 2.68 -10.53
C PRO A 15 11.67 1.19 -10.67
N ARG A 16 12.97 0.87 -10.52
CA ARG A 16 13.72 -0.38 -10.81
C ARG A 16 14.46 -0.35 -12.16
N ASN A 17 15.67 -0.90 -12.15
CA ASN A 17 16.49 -1.05 -13.35
C ASN A 17 15.75 -1.92 -14.38
N ILE A 18 15.71 -1.45 -15.61
CA ILE A 18 15.40 -2.26 -16.80
C ILE A 18 16.34 -3.47 -16.77
N SER A 19 15.78 -4.67 -16.60
CA SER A 19 16.55 -5.93 -16.62
C SER A 19 16.59 -6.50 -18.04
N TYR A 20 17.47 -7.48 -18.29
CA TYR A 20 17.77 -8.03 -19.63
C TYR A 20 16.51 -8.25 -20.49
N GLY A 21 16.40 -7.50 -21.60
CA GLY A 21 15.33 -7.63 -22.60
C GLY A 21 14.17 -6.64 -22.47
N GLU A 22 14.07 -5.87 -21.39
CA GLU A 22 13.04 -4.84 -21.24
C GLU A 22 13.43 -3.59 -22.07
N LEU A 23 12.62 -3.18 -23.05
CA LEU A 23 12.88 -1.99 -23.89
C LEU A 23 12.01 -0.78 -23.52
N GLU A 24 10.93 -0.99 -22.79
CA GLU A 24 9.98 0.05 -22.33
C GLU A 24 9.51 -0.32 -20.93
N ARG A 25 9.59 0.64 -20.01
CA ARG A 25 9.08 0.51 -18.63
C ARG A 25 8.69 1.89 -18.09
N SER A 26 7.52 2.36 -18.52
CA SER A 26 7.04 3.71 -18.22
C SER A 26 5.60 3.68 -17.72
N TYR A 27 5.10 4.82 -17.29
CA TYR A 27 3.74 5.02 -16.83
C TYR A 27 3.13 6.22 -17.55
N GLY A 28 1.89 6.08 -18.04
CA GLY A 28 1.14 7.14 -18.71
C GLY A 28 -0.33 7.10 -18.31
N MET A 29 -0.84 8.19 -17.74
CA MET A 29 -2.27 8.40 -17.38
C MET A 29 -3.06 7.16 -16.92
N GLY A 30 -2.54 6.38 -15.97
CA GLY A 30 -3.23 5.19 -15.47
C GLY A 30 -2.79 3.86 -16.10
N PHE A 31 -1.75 3.85 -16.94
CA PHE A 31 -1.25 2.65 -17.61
C PHE A 31 0.24 2.48 -17.35
N MET A 32 0.62 1.31 -16.84
CA MET A 32 1.98 0.81 -16.95
C MET A 32 2.21 0.35 -18.39
N ARG A 33 3.28 0.83 -19.01
CA ARG A 33 3.72 0.48 -20.36
C ARG A 33 4.94 -0.41 -20.26
N LEU A 34 4.83 -1.62 -20.74
CA LEU A 34 5.82 -2.68 -20.56
C LEU A 34 6.16 -3.29 -21.91
N MET A 35 7.45 -3.42 -22.22
CA MET A 35 7.85 -4.28 -23.34
C MET A 35 8.09 -5.70 -22.82
N LEU A 36 7.37 -6.67 -23.38
CA LEU A 36 7.61 -8.08 -23.08
C LEU A 36 8.95 -8.54 -23.71
N PRO A 37 9.71 -9.46 -23.06
CA PRO A 37 9.36 -10.13 -21.82
C PRO A 37 9.47 -9.23 -20.58
N SER A 38 8.41 -9.17 -19.76
CA SER A 38 8.41 -8.39 -18.52
C SER A 38 7.37 -8.92 -17.52
N ARG A 39 7.45 -8.46 -16.28
CA ARG A 39 6.44 -8.73 -15.24
C ARG A 39 5.36 -7.67 -15.31
N LEU A 40 4.09 -8.09 -15.36
CA LEU A 40 2.95 -7.16 -15.28
C LEU A 40 2.87 -6.46 -13.91
N SER A 41 3.30 -7.15 -12.85
CA SER A 41 3.26 -6.62 -11.47
C SER A 41 4.50 -5.77 -11.14
N ILE A 42 4.30 -4.46 -11.03
CA ILE A 42 5.35 -3.52 -10.58
C ILE A 42 4.88 -2.68 -9.39
N GLY A 43 3.57 -2.52 -9.19
CA GLY A 43 2.99 -1.73 -8.10
C GLY A 43 1.75 -2.34 -7.45
N GLY A 44 1.42 -3.60 -7.74
CA GLY A 44 0.25 -4.27 -7.16
C GLY A 44 0.49 -4.83 -5.76
N ARG A 45 -0.59 -5.28 -5.10
CA ARG A 45 -0.55 -5.83 -3.74
C ARG A 45 0.48 -6.94 -3.59
N ASN A 46 0.60 -7.85 -4.56
CA ASN A 46 1.58 -8.94 -4.49
C ASN A 46 3.01 -8.41 -4.39
N ASN A 47 3.35 -7.33 -5.08
CA ASN A 47 4.66 -6.71 -4.95
C ASN A 47 4.81 -5.96 -3.61
N ALA A 48 3.75 -5.36 -3.07
CA ALA A 48 3.79 -4.68 -1.77
C ALA A 48 3.96 -5.67 -0.59
N VAL A 49 3.21 -6.78 -0.60
CA VAL A 49 3.18 -7.73 0.52
C VAL A 49 4.17 -8.87 0.37
N ALA A 50 4.55 -9.22 -0.88
CA ALA A 50 5.32 -10.41 -1.22
C ALA A 50 6.39 -10.17 -2.30
N SER A 51 7.08 -9.03 -2.25
CA SER A 51 8.13 -8.67 -3.22
C SER A 51 9.25 -9.70 -3.41
N ASP A 52 9.48 -10.57 -2.42
CA ASP A 52 10.49 -11.62 -2.44
C ASP A 52 10.05 -12.88 -3.20
N VAL A 53 8.76 -13.03 -3.50
CA VAL A 53 8.23 -14.15 -4.27
C VAL A 53 8.47 -13.88 -5.77
N PRO A 54 9.28 -14.71 -6.47
CA PRO A 54 9.66 -14.43 -7.84
C PRO A 54 8.57 -14.83 -8.83
N ILE A 55 7.75 -13.86 -9.25
CA ILE A 55 6.82 -14.05 -10.37
C ILE A 55 7.62 -14.07 -11.69
N PRO A 56 7.45 -15.08 -12.57
CA PRO A 56 8.19 -15.12 -13.84
C PRO A 56 7.76 -13.98 -14.78
N PRO A 57 8.65 -13.50 -15.68
CA PRO A 57 8.24 -12.58 -16.74
C PRO A 57 7.34 -13.30 -17.76
N ILE A 58 6.48 -12.54 -18.43
CA ILE A 58 5.64 -13.01 -19.53
C ILE A 58 6.32 -12.68 -20.84
N GLY A 59 6.38 -13.63 -21.78
CA GLY A 59 6.79 -13.41 -23.16
C GLY A 59 8.11 -14.05 -23.54
N ASN A 60 8.37 -14.12 -24.85
CA ASN A 60 9.55 -14.79 -25.40
C ASN A 60 10.75 -13.81 -25.46
N PRO A 61 11.95 -14.21 -24.98
CA PRO A 61 13.15 -13.37 -25.03
C PRO A 61 13.56 -12.85 -26.41
N ASN A 62 13.09 -13.48 -27.48
CA ASN A 62 13.42 -13.10 -28.86
C ASN A 62 12.35 -12.22 -29.52
N THR A 63 11.23 -11.95 -28.85
CA THR A 63 10.14 -11.14 -29.39
C THR A 63 9.74 -10.05 -28.40
N HIS A 64 9.60 -8.83 -28.90
CA HIS A 64 9.20 -7.70 -28.08
C HIS A 64 7.79 -7.27 -28.47
N THR A 65 6.90 -7.17 -27.48
CA THR A 65 5.50 -6.79 -27.66
C THR A 65 5.11 -5.83 -26.56
N LEU A 66 4.42 -4.75 -26.92
CA LEU A 66 3.96 -3.77 -25.95
C LEU A 66 2.76 -4.34 -25.17
N ALA A 67 2.85 -4.30 -23.85
CA ALA A 67 1.76 -4.56 -22.94
C ALA A 67 1.42 -3.28 -22.18
N LEU A 68 0.14 -2.92 -22.16
CA LEU A 68 -0.39 -1.83 -21.34
C LEU A 68 -1.19 -2.44 -20.20
N SER A 69 -0.76 -2.25 -18.96
CA SER A 69 -1.38 -2.92 -17.81
C SER A 69 -1.63 -1.97 -16.65
N HIS A 70 -2.55 -2.36 -15.78
CA HIS A 70 -2.71 -1.74 -14.47
C HIS A 70 -3.35 -2.74 -13.51
N CYS A 71 -3.11 -2.56 -12.21
CA CYS A 71 -3.86 -3.20 -11.15
C CYS A 71 -4.43 -2.13 -10.21
N GLY A 72 -5.58 -2.39 -9.64
CA GLY A 72 -6.25 -1.46 -8.75
C GLY A 72 -6.67 -2.19 -7.50
N GLU A 73 -6.38 -1.58 -6.36
CA GLU A 73 -6.74 -2.07 -5.05
C GLU A 73 -7.66 -1.08 -4.35
N ASN A 74 -8.73 -1.58 -3.77
CA ASN A 74 -9.53 -0.87 -2.79
C ASN A 74 -10.02 -1.89 -1.75
N ALA A 75 -10.39 -1.42 -0.56
CA ALA A 75 -10.94 -2.29 0.48
C ALA A 75 -12.16 -3.05 -0.04
N GLY A 76 -12.00 -4.37 -0.24
CA GLY A 76 -13.05 -5.25 -0.77
C GLY A 76 -13.19 -5.29 -2.29
N ALA A 77 -12.29 -4.69 -3.06
CA ALA A 77 -12.32 -4.79 -4.52
C ALA A 77 -10.91 -4.80 -5.14
N LEU A 78 -10.69 -5.74 -6.05
CA LEU A 78 -9.45 -5.88 -6.81
C LEU A 78 -9.74 -5.79 -8.30
N SER A 79 -8.80 -5.24 -9.05
CA SER A 79 -8.85 -5.20 -10.50
C SER A 79 -7.46 -5.40 -11.08
N SER A 80 -7.37 -6.10 -12.20
CA SER A 80 -6.16 -6.19 -12.99
C SER A 80 -6.54 -6.31 -14.46
N PHE A 81 -5.79 -5.64 -15.33
CA PHE A 81 -5.98 -5.76 -16.76
C PHE A 81 -4.67 -5.65 -17.52
N VAL A 82 -4.67 -6.19 -18.73
CA VAL A 82 -3.62 -5.97 -19.72
C VAL A 82 -4.22 -5.85 -21.12
N LEU A 83 -3.68 -4.91 -21.90
CA LEU A 83 -3.94 -4.74 -23.32
C LEU A 83 -2.66 -5.08 -24.08
N ILE A 84 -2.78 -5.88 -25.12
CA ILE A 84 -1.67 -6.29 -26.00
C ILE A 84 -2.07 -5.90 -27.44
N PRO A 85 -1.79 -4.65 -27.86
CA PRO A 85 -2.30 -4.11 -29.11
C PRO A 85 -1.92 -4.92 -30.36
N GLU A 86 -0.70 -5.43 -30.42
CA GLU A 86 -0.19 -6.22 -31.55
C GLU A 86 -0.94 -7.55 -31.72
N LEU A 87 -1.56 -8.06 -30.65
CA LEU A 87 -2.36 -9.28 -30.65
C LEU A 87 -3.87 -9.01 -30.68
N ASP A 88 -4.30 -7.75 -30.80
CA ASP A 88 -5.70 -7.32 -30.69
C ASP A 88 -6.41 -7.96 -29.48
N THR A 89 -5.69 -8.01 -28.34
CA THR A 89 -6.13 -8.75 -27.15
C THR A 89 -6.23 -7.84 -25.94
N ALA A 90 -7.30 -8.01 -25.17
CA ALA A 90 -7.48 -7.40 -23.86
C ALA A 90 -7.93 -8.47 -22.86
N ILE A 91 -7.31 -8.46 -21.68
CA ILE A 91 -7.66 -9.31 -20.54
C ILE A 91 -8.03 -8.40 -19.39
N VAL A 92 -9.18 -8.63 -18.78
CA VAL A 92 -9.70 -7.85 -17.64
C VAL A 92 -10.21 -8.81 -16.59
N VAL A 93 -9.70 -8.67 -15.36
CA VAL A 93 -10.08 -9.49 -14.20
C VAL A 93 -10.53 -8.57 -13.08
N LEU A 94 -11.79 -8.74 -12.64
CA LEU A 94 -12.41 -7.97 -11.58
C LEU A 94 -12.81 -8.89 -10.43
N GLY A 95 -12.61 -8.41 -9.20
CA GLY A 95 -12.82 -9.16 -7.97
C GLY A 95 -13.44 -8.27 -6.91
N ASN A 96 -14.34 -8.84 -6.12
CA ASN A 96 -15.11 -8.15 -5.08
C ASN A 96 -14.70 -8.60 -3.66
N THR A 97 -13.45 -9.04 -3.53
CA THR A 97 -12.86 -9.47 -2.26
C THR A 97 -11.39 -9.08 -2.24
N THR A 98 -10.89 -8.63 -1.09
CA THR A 98 -9.45 -8.57 -0.84
C THR A 98 -9.08 -9.82 -0.03
N ALA A 99 -8.30 -10.71 -0.63
CA ALA A 99 -7.92 -11.98 -0.03
C ALA A 99 -6.45 -11.94 0.47
N LEU A 100 -5.82 -13.10 0.60
CA LEU A 100 -4.38 -13.20 0.79
C LEU A 100 -3.69 -12.98 -0.57
N GLY A 101 -3.08 -11.80 -0.74
CA GLY A 101 -2.50 -11.35 -2.00
C GLY A 101 -3.54 -10.81 -2.99
N ASP A 102 -3.10 -10.58 -4.22
CA ASP A 102 -3.95 -10.17 -5.34
C ASP A 102 -4.07 -11.30 -6.36
N ALA A 103 -5.14 -12.06 -6.23
CA ALA A 103 -5.46 -13.16 -7.14
C ALA A 103 -5.80 -12.66 -8.56
N ASN A 104 -6.36 -11.45 -8.69
CA ASN A 104 -6.74 -10.92 -10.00
C ASN A 104 -5.52 -10.63 -10.85
N GLU A 105 -4.48 -10.07 -10.24
CA GLU A 105 -3.19 -9.85 -10.87
C GLU A 105 -2.55 -11.17 -11.31
N LEU A 106 -2.60 -12.20 -10.45
CA LEU A 106 -2.06 -13.52 -10.81
C LEU A 106 -2.85 -14.18 -11.94
N ILE A 107 -4.19 -14.12 -11.93
CA ILE A 107 -5.03 -14.63 -13.02
C ILE A 107 -4.75 -13.88 -14.33
N THR A 108 -4.64 -12.55 -14.26
CA THR A 108 -4.29 -11.73 -15.43
C THR A 108 -2.93 -12.12 -15.99
N HIS A 109 -1.96 -12.37 -15.11
CA HIS A 109 -0.63 -12.86 -15.49
C HIS A 109 -0.70 -14.23 -16.20
N VAL A 110 -1.38 -15.22 -15.61
CA VAL A 110 -1.58 -16.56 -16.21
C VAL A 110 -2.21 -16.46 -17.59
N LEU A 111 -3.32 -15.73 -17.71
CA LEU A 111 -4.05 -15.60 -18.98
C LEU A 111 -3.21 -14.88 -20.04
N ALA A 112 -2.50 -13.82 -19.65
CA ALA A 112 -1.62 -13.08 -20.57
C ALA A 112 -0.43 -13.93 -21.01
N SER A 113 0.18 -14.69 -20.09
CA SER A 113 1.23 -15.65 -20.39
C SER A 113 0.73 -16.68 -21.40
N GLN A 114 -0.47 -17.24 -21.19
CA GLN A 114 -1.05 -18.23 -22.08
C GLN A 114 -1.30 -17.69 -23.50
N VAL A 115 -1.57 -16.39 -23.65
CA VAL A 115 -1.76 -15.74 -24.95
C VAL A 115 -0.43 -15.46 -25.65
N VAL A 116 0.57 -14.98 -24.91
CA VAL A 116 1.85 -14.52 -25.49
C VAL A 116 2.84 -15.67 -25.68
N ASP A 117 2.92 -16.59 -24.73
CA ASP A 117 3.85 -17.72 -24.73
C ASP A 117 3.25 -18.94 -23.99
N PRO A 118 2.40 -19.73 -24.68
CA PRO A 118 1.76 -20.92 -24.11
C PRO A 118 2.76 -21.94 -23.52
N ASP A 119 3.91 -22.13 -24.18
CA ASP A 119 4.90 -23.13 -23.78
C ASP A 119 5.62 -22.71 -22.49
N ALA A 120 5.99 -21.44 -22.38
CA ALA A 120 6.54 -20.89 -21.13
C ALA A 120 5.51 -20.95 -19.99
N THR A 121 4.24 -20.71 -20.30
CA THR A 121 3.14 -20.78 -19.31
C THR A 121 2.99 -22.17 -18.73
N ALA A 122 3.02 -23.21 -19.57
CA ALA A 122 2.90 -24.60 -19.15
C ALA A 122 4.07 -25.07 -18.27
N ALA A 123 5.21 -24.37 -18.31
CA ALA A 123 6.38 -24.67 -17.49
C ALA A 123 6.32 -24.04 -16.08
N VAL A 124 5.36 -23.16 -15.80
CA VAL A 124 5.22 -22.46 -14.51
C VAL A 124 4.20 -23.18 -13.63
N ASP A 125 4.61 -23.52 -12.41
CA ASP A 125 3.70 -24.00 -11.36
C ASP A 125 3.00 -22.81 -10.68
N TYR A 126 1.87 -22.39 -11.25
CA TYR A 126 1.10 -21.26 -10.74
C TYR A 126 0.39 -21.57 -9.41
N GLU A 127 0.14 -22.84 -9.09
CA GLU A 127 -0.45 -23.23 -7.82
C GLU A 127 0.55 -23.00 -6.68
N ALA A 128 1.78 -23.51 -6.83
CA ALA A 128 2.86 -23.26 -5.88
C ALA A 128 3.18 -21.75 -5.74
N LEU A 129 3.10 -21.00 -6.84
CA LEU A 129 3.27 -19.54 -6.82
C LEU A 129 2.16 -18.84 -6.01
N ALA A 130 0.90 -19.24 -6.22
CA ALA A 130 -0.24 -18.70 -5.48
C ALA A 130 -0.14 -19.00 -3.98
N GLU A 131 0.24 -20.22 -3.61
CA GLU A 131 0.47 -20.61 -2.21
C GLU A 131 1.59 -19.77 -1.56
N SER A 132 2.70 -19.57 -2.28
CA SER A 132 3.82 -18.76 -1.80
C SER A 132 3.42 -17.30 -1.56
N LEU A 133 2.64 -16.71 -2.48
CA LEU A 133 2.11 -15.35 -2.33
C LEU A 133 1.14 -15.25 -1.15
N ALA A 134 0.23 -16.21 -1.01
CA ALA A 134 -0.76 -16.23 0.06
C ALA A 134 -0.09 -16.36 1.44
N GLU A 135 0.89 -17.24 1.58
CA GLU A 135 1.62 -17.43 2.83
C GLU A 135 2.43 -16.17 3.20
N ARG A 136 3.08 -15.54 2.22
CA ARG A 136 3.82 -14.29 2.45
C ARG A 136 2.89 -13.14 2.84
N CYS A 137 1.71 -13.06 2.24
CA CYS A 137 0.69 -12.08 2.58
C CYS A 137 0.11 -12.30 3.99
N LYS A 138 -0.18 -13.55 4.37
CA LYS A 138 -0.68 -13.91 5.71
C LYS A 138 0.24 -13.43 6.83
N HIS A 139 1.55 -13.49 6.60
CA HIS A 139 2.57 -13.03 7.56
C HIS A 139 2.99 -11.57 7.39
N TRP A 140 2.41 -10.84 6.43
CA TRP A 140 2.77 -9.45 6.18
C TRP A 140 2.52 -8.56 7.39
N HIS A 141 1.34 -8.63 8.02
CA HIS A 141 1.00 -7.78 9.17
C HIS A 141 2.01 -7.96 10.32
N GLN A 142 2.40 -9.21 10.59
CA GLN A 142 3.41 -9.50 11.62
C GLN A 142 4.76 -8.88 11.24
N ARG A 143 5.25 -9.16 10.03
CA ARG A 143 6.58 -8.77 9.56
C ARG A 143 6.74 -7.26 9.37
N VAL A 144 5.69 -6.58 8.91
CA VAL A 144 5.76 -5.18 8.46
C VAL A 144 5.25 -4.21 9.52
N LEU A 145 4.30 -4.64 10.36
CA LEU A 145 3.72 -3.77 11.40
C LEU A 145 4.15 -4.22 12.80
N ALA A 146 3.79 -5.44 13.21
CA ALA A 146 3.89 -5.85 14.60
C ALA A 146 5.35 -6.03 15.09
N ASP A 147 6.18 -6.73 14.32
CA ASP A 147 7.59 -6.98 14.68
C ASP A 147 8.40 -5.67 14.73
N PRO A 148 8.34 -4.78 13.72
CA PRO A 148 9.06 -3.51 13.78
C PRO A 148 8.60 -2.61 14.93
N LEU A 149 7.29 -2.54 15.22
CA LEU A 149 6.79 -1.80 16.38
C LEU A 149 7.40 -2.33 17.68
N LYS A 150 7.42 -3.64 17.86
CA LYS A 150 8.00 -4.25 19.05
C LYS A 150 9.50 -3.98 19.15
N GLU A 151 10.24 -4.09 18.04
CA GLU A 151 11.69 -3.86 17.99
C GLU A 151 12.07 -2.43 18.37
N HIS A 152 11.30 -1.44 17.89
CA HIS A 152 11.60 -0.02 18.11
C HIS A 152 10.97 0.55 19.40
N GLN A 153 10.24 -0.26 20.16
CA GLN A 153 9.59 0.19 21.38
C GLN A 153 10.62 0.45 22.49
N VAL A 154 10.42 1.54 23.25
CA VAL A 154 11.28 1.86 24.40
C VAL A 154 10.52 1.54 25.69
N SER A 155 10.97 0.48 26.36
CA SER A 155 10.38 0.00 27.61
C SER A 155 10.57 0.99 28.77
N GLY A 156 9.62 0.97 29.72
CA GLY A 156 9.74 1.73 30.98
C GLY A 156 9.48 3.24 30.84
N THR A 157 8.99 3.68 29.68
CA THR A 157 8.57 5.07 29.48
C THR A 157 7.13 5.27 29.95
N SER A 158 6.73 6.53 30.09
CA SER A 158 5.36 6.91 30.48
C SER A 158 4.89 8.10 29.64
N HIS A 159 3.58 8.27 29.60
CA HIS A 159 2.92 9.45 29.03
C HIS A 159 2.45 10.36 30.17
N GLY A 160 2.21 11.63 29.88
CA GLY A 160 1.50 12.55 30.78
C GLY A 160 0.01 12.23 30.93
N PRO A 161 -0.77 13.02 31.69
CA PRO A 161 -2.18 12.74 31.92
C PRO A 161 -3.01 12.65 30.63
N LEU A 162 -3.82 11.60 30.47
CA LEU A 162 -4.50 11.31 29.20
C LEU A 162 -5.39 12.45 28.70
N TYR A 163 -6.07 13.16 29.60
CA TYR A 163 -6.97 14.26 29.23
C TYR A 163 -6.24 15.40 28.49
N GLU A 164 -4.92 15.52 28.63
CA GLU A 164 -4.13 16.56 27.98
C GLU A 164 -3.94 16.31 26.48
N TYR A 165 -4.08 15.06 26.02
CA TYR A 165 -4.03 14.71 24.59
C TYR A 165 -5.39 14.85 23.90
N ALA A 166 -6.48 15.02 24.64
CA ALA A 166 -7.79 15.22 24.04
C ALA A 166 -7.87 16.63 23.41
N GLY A 167 -8.45 16.71 22.21
CA GLY A 167 -8.61 17.96 21.47
C GLY A 167 -8.70 17.78 19.96
N ALA A 168 -8.92 18.89 19.26
CA ALA A 168 -8.84 18.94 17.80
C ALA A 168 -7.42 19.30 17.35
N TYR A 169 -6.97 18.69 16.26
CA TYR A 169 -5.64 18.87 15.70
C TYR A 169 -5.77 19.22 14.22
N ARG A 170 -5.10 20.28 13.77
CA ARG A 170 -5.18 20.77 12.38
C ARG A 170 -3.82 21.17 11.84
N ASP A 171 -3.58 20.81 10.59
CA ASP A 171 -2.59 21.46 9.73
C ASP A 171 -3.39 22.18 8.62
N PRO A 172 -3.25 23.50 8.44
CA PRO A 172 -3.92 24.22 7.35
C PRO A 172 -3.66 23.66 5.95
N LYS A 173 -2.58 22.89 5.76
CA LYS A 173 -2.24 22.23 4.50
C LYS A 173 -2.91 20.86 4.34
N LEU A 174 -3.30 20.24 5.45
CA LEU A 174 -4.01 18.97 5.45
C LEU A 174 -5.49 19.24 5.74
N GLU A 175 -6.32 19.13 4.71
CA GLU A 175 -7.77 19.26 4.84
C GLU A 175 -8.42 18.07 5.56
N ILE A 176 -7.64 17.22 6.23
CA ILE A 176 -8.12 16.05 6.97
C ILE A 176 -8.41 16.47 8.42
N PRO A 177 -9.68 16.49 8.85
CA PRO A 177 -9.99 16.77 10.25
C PRO A 177 -9.48 15.64 11.14
N MET A 178 -8.68 15.99 12.15
CA MET A 178 -8.21 15.06 13.18
C MET A 178 -8.60 15.53 14.56
N SER A 179 -9.02 14.60 15.40
CA SER A 179 -9.29 14.88 16.81
C SER A 179 -9.04 13.64 17.66
N VAL A 180 -8.77 13.87 18.94
CA VAL A 180 -8.57 12.83 19.93
C VAL A 180 -9.59 13.06 21.05
N SER A 181 -10.38 12.03 21.37
CA SER A 181 -11.27 12.03 22.53
C SER A 181 -10.71 11.14 23.64
N LEU A 182 -11.10 11.42 24.88
CA LEU A 182 -10.88 10.52 26.01
C LEU A 182 -12.22 9.86 26.35
N GLU A 183 -12.30 8.55 26.15
CA GLU A 183 -13.51 7.75 26.35
C GLU A 183 -13.21 6.58 27.27
N ASN A 184 -13.92 6.49 28.41
CA ASN A 184 -13.76 5.39 29.37
C ASN A 184 -12.30 5.12 29.79
N GLY A 185 -11.48 6.17 29.89
CA GLY A 185 -10.06 6.08 30.25
C GLY A 185 -9.13 5.69 29.09
N GLN A 186 -9.61 5.65 27.86
CA GLN A 186 -8.83 5.37 26.65
C GLN A 186 -8.90 6.53 25.66
N LEU A 187 -7.77 6.84 25.02
CA LEU A 187 -7.74 7.82 23.94
C LEU A 187 -8.26 7.18 22.65
N ILE A 188 -9.12 7.89 21.92
CA ILE A 188 -9.65 7.47 20.63
C ILE A 188 -9.25 8.52 19.59
N LEU A 189 -8.54 8.10 18.56
CA LEU A 189 -8.22 8.92 17.40
C LEU A 189 -9.40 8.90 16.42
N HIS A 190 -9.82 10.08 15.98
CA HIS A 190 -10.84 10.27 14.94
C HIS A 190 -10.20 10.96 13.74
N GLN A 191 -10.24 10.29 12.58
CA GLN A 191 -9.68 10.78 11.32
C GLN A 191 -10.81 10.96 10.31
N GLY A 192 -10.71 11.96 9.42
CA GLY A 192 -11.61 12.10 8.27
C GLY A 192 -13.04 12.54 8.60
N GLY A 193 -13.37 12.83 9.85
CA GLY A 193 -14.63 13.45 10.27
C GLY A 193 -15.85 12.52 10.24
N LYS A 194 -15.65 11.21 10.02
CA LYS A 194 -16.71 10.21 10.10
C LYS A 194 -16.71 9.53 11.46
N THR A 195 -17.88 9.39 12.07
CA THR A 195 -18.02 8.71 13.38
C THR A 195 -17.68 7.22 13.36
N SER A 196 -17.58 6.61 12.17
CA SER A 196 -17.13 5.23 12.01
C SER A 196 -15.61 5.07 11.95
N GLN A 197 -14.86 6.15 11.71
CA GLN A 197 -13.40 6.14 11.59
C GLN A 197 -12.78 6.48 12.94
N ARG A 198 -12.64 5.44 13.77
CA ARG A 198 -12.24 5.53 15.16
C ARG A 198 -11.18 4.49 15.45
N SER A 199 -10.06 4.94 16.01
CA SER A 199 -8.91 4.08 16.27
C SER A 199 -8.50 4.22 17.74
N PRO A 200 -8.67 3.19 18.58
CA PRO A 200 -8.21 3.22 19.96
C PRO A 200 -6.70 3.38 20.03
N LEU A 201 -6.23 4.37 20.78
CA LEU A 201 -4.82 4.64 20.98
C LEU A 201 -4.30 3.88 22.20
N ARG A 202 -3.20 3.17 21.99
CA ARG A 202 -2.47 2.45 23.03
C ARG A 202 -1.11 3.12 23.24
N HIS A 203 -0.68 3.28 24.48
CA HIS A 203 0.64 3.85 24.76
C HIS A 203 1.73 3.00 24.12
N TYR A 204 2.65 3.64 23.42
CA TYR A 204 3.76 2.98 22.75
C TYR A 204 5.07 3.26 23.50
N HIS A 205 5.53 4.50 23.49
CA HIS A 205 6.59 4.98 24.36
C HIS A 205 6.49 6.49 24.52
N TYR A 206 7.03 7.07 25.60
CA TYR A 206 7.05 8.53 25.82
C TYR A 206 5.67 9.18 25.57
N GLU A 207 5.64 10.23 24.75
CA GLU A 207 4.46 10.95 24.25
C GLU A 207 3.89 10.35 22.95
N THR A 208 4.22 9.09 22.64
CA THR A 208 3.80 8.40 21.41
C THR A 208 2.76 7.31 21.73
N PHE A 209 1.71 7.27 20.91
CA PHE A 209 0.67 6.27 20.94
C PHE A 209 0.60 5.55 19.60
N GLN A 210 0.13 4.32 19.62
CA GLN A 210 -0.09 3.50 18.42
C GLN A 210 -1.56 3.12 18.28
N PHE A 211 -1.99 2.90 17.05
CA PHE A 211 -3.30 2.34 16.71
C PHE A 211 -3.20 1.13 15.77
N VAL A 212 -2.08 0.39 15.84
CA VAL A 212 -1.91 -0.87 15.11
C VAL A 212 -3.02 -1.86 15.43
N THR A 213 -3.49 -2.59 14.43
CA THR A 213 -4.40 -3.74 14.58
C THR A 213 -3.67 -4.95 15.13
N GLU A 214 -4.41 -5.97 15.58
CA GLU A 214 -3.83 -7.18 16.17
C GLU A 214 -3.52 -8.25 15.12
N SER A 215 -4.18 -8.21 13.97
CA SER A 215 -4.02 -9.20 12.91
C SER A 215 -4.21 -8.61 11.51
N TYR A 216 -3.78 -9.36 10.50
CA TYR A 216 -4.05 -9.06 9.09
C TYR A 216 -5.55 -8.95 8.81
N ASP A 217 -6.36 -9.89 9.32
CA ASP A 217 -7.80 -9.93 9.06
C ASP A 217 -8.51 -8.68 9.63
N GLU A 218 -8.15 -8.27 10.85
CA GLU A 218 -8.67 -7.04 11.44
C GLU A 218 -8.26 -5.82 10.60
N HIS A 219 -6.98 -5.71 10.24
CA HIS A 219 -6.44 -4.64 9.41
C HIS A 219 -7.21 -4.48 8.09
N MET A 220 -7.46 -5.60 7.42
CA MET A 220 -8.20 -5.61 6.17
C MET A 220 -9.69 -5.32 6.35
N SER A 221 -10.31 -5.80 7.43
CA SER A 221 -11.72 -5.52 7.74
C SER A 221 -12.00 -4.04 7.99
N LEU A 222 -11.01 -3.31 8.49
CA LEU A 222 -11.07 -1.86 8.71
C LEU A 222 -10.71 -1.05 7.45
N GLY A 223 -10.34 -1.71 6.35
CA GLY A 223 -9.97 -1.06 5.09
C GLY A 223 -8.65 -0.29 5.16
N MET A 224 -7.72 -0.70 6.03
CA MET A 224 -6.44 -0.01 6.26
C MET A 224 -5.38 -0.33 5.19
N ILE A 225 -5.80 -0.45 3.93
CA ILE A 225 -4.98 -1.02 2.84
C ILE A 225 -3.69 -0.26 2.56
N ASP A 226 -3.69 1.06 2.77
CA ASP A 226 -2.56 1.97 2.55
C ASP A 226 -1.74 2.21 3.84
N TYR A 227 -2.03 1.50 4.93
CA TYR A 227 -1.28 1.59 6.18
C TYR A 227 -0.18 0.53 6.22
N ASP A 228 0.72 0.59 5.24
CA ASP A 228 1.68 -0.45 4.93
C ASP A 228 3.08 -0.26 5.54
N ASP A 229 3.24 0.75 6.39
CA ASP A 229 4.44 1.00 7.17
C ASP A 229 4.09 1.20 8.65
N TRP A 230 4.84 0.55 9.54
CA TRP A 230 4.58 0.62 10.98
C TRP A 230 4.63 2.05 11.55
N ARG A 231 5.39 2.96 10.92
CA ARG A 231 5.52 4.36 11.35
C ARG A 231 4.22 5.14 11.14
N VAL A 232 3.42 4.81 10.13
CA VAL A 232 2.13 5.46 9.90
C VAL A 232 1.10 5.08 10.97
N MET A 233 1.36 4.01 11.73
CA MET A 233 0.51 3.55 12.84
C MET A 233 0.80 4.27 14.17
N LEU A 234 1.70 5.25 14.16
CA LEU A 234 2.14 6.01 15.33
C LEU A 234 1.69 7.46 15.29
N VAL A 235 1.22 7.95 16.44
CA VAL A 235 0.92 9.36 16.68
C VAL A 235 1.81 9.85 17.81
N GLN A 236 2.67 10.82 17.52
CA GLN A 236 3.59 11.40 18.50
C GLN A 236 3.11 12.78 18.93
N PHE A 237 2.78 12.95 20.20
CA PHE A 237 2.39 14.26 20.73
C PHE A 237 3.61 15.11 21.07
N GLU A 238 3.48 16.42 20.87
CA GLU A 238 4.52 17.39 21.23
C GLU A 238 4.06 18.28 22.37
N ARG A 239 4.98 18.55 23.29
CA ARG A 239 4.80 19.47 24.41
C ARG A 239 5.69 20.69 24.24
N ASP A 240 5.22 21.84 24.72
CA ASP A 240 6.05 23.03 24.86
C ASP A 240 6.95 22.97 26.10
N PHE A 241 7.72 24.04 26.33
CA PHE A 241 8.61 24.17 27.48
C PHE A 241 7.89 24.27 28.83
N LEU A 242 6.58 24.54 28.84
CA LEU A 242 5.74 24.54 30.03
C LEU A 242 5.10 23.17 30.27
N GLY A 243 5.34 22.22 29.36
CA GLY A 243 4.80 20.87 29.42
C GLY A 243 3.38 20.76 28.85
N ALA A 244 2.83 21.78 28.19
CA ALA A 244 1.49 21.70 27.58
C ALA A 244 1.54 21.00 26.22
N VAL A 245 0.57 20.12 25.91
CA VAL A 245 0.47 19.48 24.58
C VAL A 245 0.07 20.54 23.54
N ILE A 246 0.95 20.81 22.59
CA ILE A 246 0.77 21.84 21.54
C ILE A 246 0.37 21.28 20.19
N GLY A 247 0.52 19.97 19.99
CA GLY A 247 0.22 19.34 18.71
C GLY A 247 0.57 17.87 18.70
N LEU A 248 0.45 17.28 17.51
CA LEU A 248 0.88 15.93 17.24
C LEU A 248 1.60 15.85 15.89
N LYS A 249 2.47 14.86 15.75
CA LYS A 249 3.16 14.47 14.54
C LYS A 249 2.60 13.14 14.07
N TRP A 250 2.32 13.05 12.78
CA TRP A 250 1.83 11.84 12.15
C TRP A 250 2.46 11.63 10.77
N TRP A 251 2.93 10.41 10.51
CA TRP A 251 3.36 9.99 9.18
C TRP A 251 2.13 9.63 8.36
N LEU A 252 1.87 10.39 7.29
CA LEU A 252 0.83 10.06 6.31
C LEU A 252 1.32 9.04 5.29
N ASP A 253 2.64 9.02 5.05
CA ASP A 253 3.31 8.17 4.10
C ASP A 253 4.74 7.92 4.62
N ALA A 254 5.26 6.71 4.38
CA ALA A 254 6.58 6.25 4.78
C ALA A 254 7.75 7.07 4.18
N ASP A 255 7.53 7.65 3.00
CA ASP A 255 8.51 8.41 2.21
C ASP A 255 8.46 9.92 2.48
N LEU A 256 7.49 10.37 3.29
CA LEU A 256 7.32 11.77 3.64
C LEU A 256 7.72 12.04 5.10
N PRO A 257 8.21 13.25 5.42
CA PRO A 257 8.37 13.65 6.81
C PRO A 257 7.00 13.70 7.52
N PRO A 258 6.95 13.48 8.84
CA PRO A 258 5.69 13.54 9.57
C PRO A 258 5.10 14.94 9.47
N ALA A 259 3.79 15.01 9.24
CA ALA A 259 3.04 16.25 9.31
C ALA A 259 2.83 16.64 10.78
N PHE A 260 3.01 17.92 11.08
CA PHE A 260 2.68 18.47 12.39
C PHE A 260 1.29 19.11 12.36
N LEU A 261 0.40 18.62 13.22
CA LEU A 261 -0.93 19.16 13.40
C LEU A 261 -1.02 19.88 14.74
N GLN A 262 -1.32 21.17 14.67
CA GLN A 262 -1.41 22.03 15.85
C GLN A 262 -2.70 21.74 16.63
N LYS A 263 -2.57 21.61 17.94
CA LYS A 263 -3.71 21.50 18.85
C LYS A 263 -4.49 22.81 18.83
N GLN A 264 -5.79 22.72 18.61
CA GLN A 264 -6.68 23.89 18.63
C GLN A 264 -7.04 24.24 20.08
N ALA A 265 -7.14 25.54 20.35
CA ALA A 265 -7.51 26.08 21.66
C ALA A 265 -8.97 25.77 22.04
#